data_AF-A0A3C0PBA2-F1
#
_entry.id   AF-A0A3C0PBA2-F1
#
_cell.length_a   1.000
_cell.length_b   1.000
_cell.length_c   1.000
_cell.angle_alpha   90.00
_cell.angle_beta   90.00
_cell.angle_gamma   90.00
#
_symmetry.space_group_name_H-M   'P 1'
#
loop_
_entity.id
_entity.type
_entity.pdbx_description
1 polymer ?
#
loop_
_entity_poly.entity_id
_entity_poly.type
_entity_poly.pdbx_seq_one_letter_code
_entity_poly.pdbx_strand_id
1 'polypeptide(L)' 'MEHSEVIALELGITPEHSKNIVMLIDEGCTIPFIARYR' A
#
# COMPACT_ATOMS: atom_id res chain seq x y z
N MET A 1 -2.44 6.50 14.89
CA MET A 1 -2.55 5.24 14.14
C MET A 1 -1.84 5.48 12.84
N GLU A 2 -0.91 4.60 12.47
CA GLU A 2 -0.25 4.67 11.17
C GLU A 2 -1.32 4.46 10.07
N HIS A 3 -1.30 5.29 9.01
CA HIS A 3 -2.30 5.20 7.93
C HIS A 3 -2.38 3.78 7.33
N SER A 4 -1.24 3.08 7.30
CA SER A 4 -1.14 1.70 6.81
C SER A 4 -1.92 0.69 7.65
N GLU A 5 -2.09 0.90 8.96
CA GLU A 5 -2.85 -0.01 9.82
C GLU A 5 -4.35 0.09 9.55
N VAL A 6 -4.85 1.31 9.37
CA VAL A 6 -6.26 1.57 9.05
C VAL A 6 -6.60 1.02 7.67
N ILE A 7 -5.76 1.30 6.67
CA ILE A 7 -5.94 0.78 5.30
C ILE A 7 -5.91 -0.75 5.28
N ALA A 8 -4.99 -1.37 6.04
CA ALA A 8 -4.90 -2.81 6.13
C ALA A 8 -6.16 -3.45 6.73
N LEU A 9 -6.72 -2.85 7.77
CA LEU A 9 -7.98 -3.30 8.38
C LEU A 9 -9.16 -3.19 7.39
N GLU A 10 -9.32 -2.04 6.75
CA GLU A 10 -10.44 -1.78 5.82
C GLU A 10 -10.39 -2.67 4.57
N LEU A 11 -9.19 -2.96 4.06
CA LEU A 11 -9.00 -3.79 2.87
C LEU A 11 -8.79 -5.28 3.18
N GLY A 12 -8.73 -5.67 4.45
CA GLY A 12 -8.49 -7.06 4.86
C GLY A 12 -7.12 -7.60 4.45
N ILE A 13 -6.11 -6.74 4.38
CA ILE A 13 -4.72 -7.11 4.03
C ILE A 13 -3.80 -6.99 5.25
N THR A 14 -2.55 -7.45 5.13
CA THR A 14 -1.58 -7.25 6.21
C THR A 14 -1.09 -5.80 6.26
N PRO A 15 -0.80 -5.25 7.45
CA PRO A 15 -0.22 -3.91 7.60
C PRO A 15 1.07 -3.70 6.81
N GLU A 16 1.89 -4.75 6.68
CA GLU A 16 3.11 -4.74 5.87
C GLU A 16 2.80 -4.54 4.38
N HIS A 17 1.75 -5.18 3.86
CA HIS A 17 1.34 -5.01 2.47
C HIS A 17 0.86 -3.58 2.19
N SER A 18 0.05 -3.01 3.09
CA SER A 18 -0.37 -1.62 3.00
C SER A 18 0.83 -0.66 3.05
N LYS A 19 1.78 -0.89 3.96
CA LYS A 19 2.98 -0.07 4.11
C LYS A 19 3.82 -0.07 2.84
N ASN A 20 4.02 -1.23 2.22
CA ASN A 20 4.80 -1.36 0.99
C ASN A 20 4.15 -0.62 -0.19
N ILE A 21 2.81 -0.71 -0.32
CA ILE A 21 2.08 0.01 -1.37
C ILE A 21 2.15 1.53 -1.17
N VAL A 22 1.95 2.01 0.07
CA VAL A 22 2.07 3.44 0.39
C VAL A 22 3.47 3.96 0.05
N MET A 23 4.51 3.21 0.38
CA MET A 23 5.90 3.57 0.07
C MET A 23 6.14 3.72 -1.44
N LEU A 24 5.61 2.79 -2.25
CA LEU A 24 5.70 2.88 -3.72
C LEU A 24 4.96 4.10 -4.28
N ILE A 25 3.82 4.46 -3.68
CA ILE A 25 3.06 5.65 -4.07
C ILE A 25 3.86 6.91 -3.72
N ASP A 26 4.48 6.98 -2.54
CA ASP A 26 5.34 8.09 -2.11
C ASP A 26 6.57 8.26 -3.01
N GLU A 27 7.10 7.15 -3.54
CA GLU A 27 8.17 7.15 -4.55
C GLU A 27 7.69 7.57 -5.96
N GLY A 28 6.39 7.83 -6.14
CA GLY A 28 5.80 8.26 -7.40
C GLY A 28 5.37 7.13 -8.34
N CYS A 29 5.29 5.88 -7.86
CA CYS A 29 4.75 4.78 -8.65
C CYS A 29 3.23 4.94 -8.82
N THR A 30 2.74 4.64 -10.02
CA THR A 30 1.30 4.67 -10.32
C THR A 30 0.61 3.37 -9.93
N ILE A 31 -0.68 3.43 -9.59
CA ILE A 31 -1.46 2.23 -9.24
C ILE A 31 -1.41 1.14 -10.32
N PRO A 32 -1.57 1.45 -11.64
CA PRO A 32 -1.44 0.41 -12.68
C PRO A 32 -0.05 -0.22 -12.76
N PHE A 33 1.02 0.52 -12.46
CA PHE A 33 2.38 -0.02 -12.40
C PHE A 33 2.56 -0.95 -11.22
N ILE A 34 2.13 -0.53 -10.03
CA ILE A 34 2.22 -1.31 -8.79
C ILE A 34 1.47 -2.63 -8.96
N ALA A 35 0.20 -2.58 -9.38
CA ALA A 35 -0.65 -3.76 -9.49
C ALA A 35 -0.16 -4.81 -10.52
N ARG A 36 0.73 -4.43 -11.44
CA ARG A 36 1.17 -5.29 -12.54
C ARG A 36 2.63 -5.75 -12.43
N TYR A 37 3.47 -5.01 -11.72
CA TYR A 37 4.93 -5.20 -11.77
C TYR A 37 5.63 -5.14 -10.40
N ARG A 38 4.90 -4.95 -9.30
CA ARG A 38 5.42 -4.91 -7.92
C ARG A 38 4.53 -5.72 -6.99
#